data_AF-A0A8H8CJX5-F1
#
_entry.id   AF-A0A8H8CJX5-F1
#
_cell.length_a   1.000
_cell.length_b   1.000
_cell.length_c   1.000
_cell.angle_alpha   90.00
_cell.angle_beta   90.00
_cell.angle_gamma   90.00
#
_symmetry.space_group_name_H-M   'P 1'
#
loop_
_entity.id
_entity.type
_entity.pdbx_description
1 polymer ?
#
loop_
_entity_poly.entity_id
_entity_poly.type
_entity_poly.pdbx_seq_one_letter_code
_entity_poly.pdbx_strand_id
1 'polypeptide(L)'
;MHSTLTIDSSARMRFTGTRIAFICTILTGNGQLSQASFVVDGGAPVRIAHPTTPPVQWQTTFWDSGLLSYGSKLCNTFHEKECVEPIVRQELE
;
A
#
# COMPACT_ATOMS: atom_id res chain seq x y z
N MET A 1 -4.26 -12.82 1.96
CA MET A 1 -4.48 -12.14 0.67
C MET A 1 -5.67 -11.20 0.85
N HIS A 2 -5.49 -9.90 0.60
CA HIS A 2 -6.55 -8.89 0.68
C HIS A 2 -6.56 -8.11 -0.63
N SER A 3 -7.69 -8.02 -1.32
CA SER A 3 -7.84 -7.24 -2.54
C SER A 3 -9.19 -6.54 -2.51
N THR A 4 -9.24 -5.31 -3.01
CA THR A 4 -10.45 -4.52 -3.03
C THR A 4 -10.43 -3.55 -4.20
N LEU A 5 -11.54 -3.54 -4.94
CA LEU A 5 -11.80 -2.62 -6.04
C LEU A 5 -12.65 -1.42 -5.59
N THR A 6 -12.99 -1.36 -4.30
CA THR A 6 -13.85 -0.33 -3.71
C THR A 6 -13.01 0.89 -3.35
N ILE A 7 -13.37 2.04 -3.91
CA ILE A 7 -12.87 3.37 -3.52
C ILE A 7 -13.15 3.59 -2.02
N ASP A 8 -12.23 4.23 -1.31
CA ASP A 8 -12.27 4.48 0.14
C ASP A 8 -12.26 3.23 1.02
N SER A 9 -11.78 2.10 0.48
CA SER A 9 -11.55 0.91 1.30
C SER A 9 -10.26 1.03 2.10
N SER A 10 -10.22 0.41 3.27
CA SER A 10 -9.02 0.38 4.11
C SER A 10 -8.69 -1.04 4.55
N ALA A 11 -7.40 -1.37 4.59
CA ALA A 11 -6.92 -2.58 5.26
C ALA A 11 -6.12 -2.19 6.51
N ARG A 12 -6.15 -3.05 7.52
CA ARG A 12 -5.34 -2.88 8.73
C ARG A 12 -4.54 -4.14 8.97
N MET A 13 -3.26 -3.98 9.22
CA MET A 13 -2.36 -5.07 9.55
C MET A 13 -1.53 -4.71 10.77
N ARG A 14 -1.38 -5.67 11.68
CA ARG A 14 -0.44 -5.58 12.77
C ARG A 14 0.77 -6.46 12.46
N PHE A 15 1.97 -5.92 12.66
CA PHE A 15 3.23 -6.63 12.47
C PHE A 15 4.17 -6.37 13.66
N THR A 16 5.16 -7.24 13.86
CA THR A 16 6.16 -7.07 14.91
C THR A 16 7.55 -7.15 14.31
N GLY A 17 8.26 -6.02 14.22
CA GLY A 17 9.58 -5.99 13.62
C GLY A 17 10.09 -4.56 13.46
N THR A 18 11.13 -4.42 12.66
CA THR A 18 11.77 -3.13 12.35
C THR A 18 11.35 -2.58 10.99
N ARG A 19 10.76 -3.40 10.11
CA ARG A 19 10.36 -3.00 8.75
C ARG A 19 9.14 -3.73 8.25
N ILE A 20 8.37 -3.06 7.41
CA ILE A 20 7.29 -3.63 6.61
C ILE A 20 7.34 -3.04 5.20
N ALA A 21 7.12 -3.88 4.19
CA ALA A 21 6.94 -3.44 2.81
C ALA A 21 5.64 -3.99 2.25
N PHE A 22 4.99 -3.17 1.42
CA PHE A 22 3.79 -3.52 0.69
C PHE A 22 4.08 -3.44 -0.81
N ILE A 23 3.76 -4.52 -1.51
CA ILE A 23 3.65 -4.52 -2.98
C ILE A 23 2.21 -4.12 -3.30
N CYS A 24 1.94 -3.28 -4.28
CA CYS A 24 0.57 -2.97 -4.69
C CYS A 24 0.47 -3.05 -6.21
N THR A 25 -0.55 -3.75 -6.72
CA THR A 25 -0.83 -3.74 -8.16
C THR A 25 -1.96 -2.77 -8.43
N ILE A 26 -1.69 -1.78 -9.27
CA ILE A 26 -2.59 -0.70 -9.63
C ILE A 26 -3.02 -0.91 -11.08
N LEU A 27 -4.32 -0.78 -11.35
CA LEU A 27 -4.83 -0.73 -12.71
C LEU A 27 -4.49 0.63 -13.34
N THR A 28 -3.79 0.60 -14.47
CA THR A 28 -3.57 1.76 -15.33
C THR A 28 -4.52 1.70 -16.53
N GLY A 29 -4.86 2.84 -17.14
CA GLY A 29 -5.63 2.95 -18.39
C GLY A 29 -7.03 3.55 -18.34
N ASN A 30 -7.50 4.04 -17.20
CA ASN A 30 -8.74 4.83 -17.13
C ASN A 30 -8.50 6.36 -17.26
N GLY A 31 -7.24 6.79 -17.42
CA GLY A 31 -6.84 8.20 -17.51
C GLY A 31 -6.95 8.98 -16.19
N GLN A 32 -7.26 8.31 -15.08
CA GLN A 32 -7.34 8.91 -13.74
C GLN A 32 -6.07 8.66 -12.93
N LEU A 33 -5.91 9.33 -11.80
CA LEU A 33 -4.85 9.02 -10.85
C LEU A 33 -5.28 7.82 -9.98
N SER A 34 -4.43 6.80 -9.86
CA SER A 34 -4.62 5.75 -8.85
C SER A 34 -3.64 5.98 -7.68
N GLN A 35 -4.15 5.81 -6.46
CA GLN A 35 -3.44 6.20 -5.25
C GLN A 35 -3.77 5.27 -4.08
N ALA A 36 -2.72 4.96 -3.32
CA ALA A 36 -2.79 4.34 -2.02
C ALA A 36 -2.02 5.18 -0.99
N SER A 37 -2.48 5.15 0.26
CA SER A 37 -1.75 5.75 1.36
C SER A 37 -1.53 4.76 2.50
N PHE A 38 -0.37 4.88 3.13
CA PHE A 38 0.10 4.00 4.20
C PHE A 38 0.38 4.83 5.44
N VAL A 39 -0.14 4.38 6.57
CA VAL A 39 0.06 4.99 7.87
C VAL A 39 0.56 3.93 8.84
N VAL A 40 1.72 4.15 9.45
CA VAL A 40 2.27 3.29 10.51
C VAL A 40 2.13 4.02 11.84
N ASP A 41 1.58 3.33 12.86
CA ASP A 41 1.40 3.82 14.23
C ASP A 41 0.70 5.19 14.34
N GLY A 42 -0.19 5.51 13.38
CA GLY A 42 -0.89 6.81 13.34
C GLY A 42 -0.03 8.00 12.91
N GLY A 43 1.15 7.75 12.32
CA GLY A 43 2.03 8.77 11.76
C GLY A 43 1.47 9.47 10.51
N ALA A 44 2.32 10.27 9.86
CA ALA A 44 1.95 10.96 8.62
C ALA A 44 1.67 9.95 7.49
N PRO A 45 0.60 10.13 6.70
CA PRO A 45 0.30 9.25 5.58
C PRO A 45 1.34 9.41 4.47
N VAL A 46 1.97 8.30 4.09
CA VAL A 46 2.82 8.23 2.91
C VAL A 46 1.96 7.81 1.74
N ARG A 47 1.92 8.63 0.70
CA ARG A 47 1.10 8.42 -0.50
C ARG A 47 1.96 7.88 -1.63
N ILE A 48 1.51 6.79 -2.24
CA ILE A 48 2.00 6.35 -3.55
C ILE A 48 0.90 6.63 -4.56
N ALA A 49 1.24 7.32 -5.63
CA ALA A 49 0.31 7.61 -6.71
C ALA A 49 0.97 7.28 -8.04
N HIS A 50 0.20 6.69 -8.94
CA HIS A 50 0.68 6.37 -10.29
C HIS A 50 -0.24 7.00 -11.33
N PRO A 51 0.29 7.74 -12.32
CA PRO A 51 -0.50 8.14 -13.48
C PRO A 51 -0.98 6.89 -14.21
N THR A 52 -2.26 6.85 -14.56
CA THR A 52 -2.81 5.78 -15.38
C THR A 52 -2.77 6.22 -16.85
N THR A 53 -1.98 5.53 -17.67
CA THR A 53 -1.85 5.83 -19.10
C THR A 53 -2.64 4.77 -19.88
N PRO A 54 -3.55 5.14 -20.80
CA PRO A 54 -4.16 4.18 -21.73
C PRO A 54 -3.09 3.54 -22.63
N PRO A 55 -3.25 2.27 -23.06
CA PRO A 55 -4.37 1.34 -22.79
C PRO A 55 -4.33 0.74 -21.38
N VAL A 56 -5.37 -0.02 -20.99
CA VAL A 56 -5.43 -0.65 -19.66
C VAL A 56 -4.29 -1.64 -19.44
N GLN A 57 -3.46 -1.41 -18.41
CA GLN A 57 -2.37 -2.28 -17.99
C GLN A 57 -2.39 -2.44 -16.47
N TRP A 58 -1.61 -3.37 -15.94
CA TRP A 58 -1.38 -3.52 -14.51
C TRP A 58 0.04 -3.08 -14.21
N GLN A 59 0.21 -2.19 -13.23
CA GLN A 59 1.53 -1.76 -12.76
C GLN A 59 1.71 -2.13 -11.30
N THR A 60 2.83 -2.78 -11.01
CA THR A 60 3.22 -3.10 -9.64
C THR A 60 4.07 -1.97 -9.09
N THR A 61 3.66 -1.44 -7.95
CA THR A 61 4.40 -0.45 -7.17
C THR A 61 4.79 -1.04 -5.82
N PHE A 62 5.84 -0.48 -5.23
CA PHE A 62 6.41 -0.93 -3.98
C PHE A 62 6.45 0.24 -3.01
N TRP A 63 6.02 -0.01 -1.78
CA TRP A 63 6.16 0.91 -0.67
C TRP A 63 6.87 0.21 0.48
N ASP A 64 7.79 0.91 1.14
CA ASP A 64 8.46 0.46 2.35
C ASP A 64 8.29 1.48 3.48
N SER A 65 8.25 0.97 4.71
CA SER A 65 8.09 1.83 5.90
C SER A 65 9.35 2.61 6.29
N GLY A 66 10.48 2.37 5.63
CA GLY A 66 11.80 2.66 6.16
C GLY A 66 12.12 1.84 7.41
N LEU A 67 13.25 2.15 8.04
CA LEU A 67 13.66 1.55 9.31
C LEU A 67 12.82 2.14 10.46
N LEU A 68 12.17 1.25 11.21
CA LEU A 68 11.39 1.57 12.40
C LEU A 68 12.04 0.94 13.63
N SER A 69 11.72 1.47 14.81
CA SER A 69 12.07 0.81 16.07
C SER A 69 11.43 -0.58 16.16
N TYR A 70 12.18 -1.56 16.66
CA TYR A 70 11.64 -2.90 16.87
C TYR A 70 10.45 -2.85 17.83
N GLY A 71 9.32 -3.40 17.41
CA GLY A 71 8.13 -3.46 18.24
C GLY A 71 6.90 -3.92 17.46
N SER A 72 5.79 -4.05 18.18
CA SER A 72 4.49 -4.36 17.58
C SER A 72 3.85 -3.06 17.09
N LYS A 73 3.55 -3.00 15.79
CA LYS A 73 3.10 -1.79 15.09
C LYS A 73 1.82 -2.05 14.31
N LEU A 74 1.00 -1.02 14.19
CA LEU A 74 -0.22 -1.06 13.39
C LEU A 74 0.00 -0.28 12.10
N CYS A 75 -0.14 -0.96 10.96
CA CYS A 75 -0.17 -0.33 9.66
C CYS A 75 -1.60 -0.29 9.12
N ASN A 76 -2.07 0.91 8.79
CA ASN A 76 -3.32 1.14 8.09
C ASN A 76 -2.99 1.49 6.63
N THR A 77 -3.63 0.81 5.70
CA THR A 77 -3.62 1.17 4.29
C THR A 77 -4.97 1.74 3.94
N PHE A 78 -4.97 2.87 3.24
CA PHE A 78 -6.17 3.49 2.69
C PHE A 78 -6.05 3.45 1.17
N HIS A 79 -7.00 2.78 0.55
CA HIS A 79 -7.11 2.73 -0.90
C HIS A 79 -8.05 3.84 -1.33
N GLU A 80 -7.45 4.89 -1.89
CA GLU A 80 -8.21 5.95 -2.52
C GLU A 80 -8.70 5.46 -3.90
N LYS A 81 -7.92 4.67 -4.67
CA LYS A 81 -8.40 3.91 -5.86
C LYS A 81 -7.58 2.64 -6.14
N GLU A 82 -8.29 1.56 -6.51
CA GLU A 82 -7.84 0.27 -7.07
C GLU A 82 -6.40 -0.19 -6.75
N CYS A 83 -6.28 -1.00 -5.69
CA CYS A 83 -5.06 -1.72 -5.33
C CYS A 83 -5.36 -3.20 -5.14
N VAL A 84 -4.76 -3.99 -6.01
CA VAL A 84 -4.86 -5.44 -6.03
C VAL A 84 -3.54 -5.97 -5.46
N GLU A 85 -3.66 -6.60 -4.28
CA GLU A 85 -2.62 -7.39 -3.60
C GLU A 85 -1.50 -6.62 -2.87
N PRO A 86 -1.71 -6.23 -1.59
CA PRO A 86 -0.64 -5.99 -0.63
C PRO A 86 0.07 -7.31 -0.30
N ILE A 87 1.21 -7.58 -0.97
CA ILE A 87 2.14 -8.62 -0.48
C ILE A 87 2.99 -7.96 0.60
N VAL A 88 2.91 -8.52 1.81
CA VAL A 88 3.65 -8.01 2.96
C VAL A 88 4.96 -8.77 3.07
N ARG A 89 6.08 -8.06 2.93
CA ARG A 89 7.39 -8.56 3.35
C ARG A 89 7.74 -7.94 4.69
N GLN A 90 7.88 -8.78 5.70
CA GLN A 90 8.35 -8.41 7.03
C GLN A 90 9.77 -8.94 7.17
N GLU A 91 10.73 -8.05 7.41
CA GLU A 91 12.08 -8.44 7.78
C GLU A 91 12.12 -8.62 9.31
N LEU A 92 12.46 -9.83 9.74
CA LEU A 92 12.76 -10.17 11.13
C LEU A 92 14.28 -10.22 11.24
N GLU A 93 14.89 -9.12 11.69
CA GLU A 93 16.25 -9.14 12.25
C GLU A 93 16.18 -9.27 13.77
#